data_AF-S7VI00-F1
#
_entry.id   AF-S7VI00-F1
#
_cell.length_a   1.000
_cell.length_b   1.000
_cell.length_c   1.000
_cell.angle_alpha   90.00
_cell.angle_beta   90.00
_cell.angle_gamma   90.00
#
_symmetry.space_group_name_H-M   'P 1'
#
loop_
_entity.id
_entity.type
_entity.pdbx_description
1 polymer ?
#
loop_
_entity_poly.entity_id
_entity_poly.type
_entity_poly.pdbx_seq_one_letter_code
_entity_poly.pdbx_strand_id
1 'polypeptide(L)'
;MAYRNYVTNAVLELLEKEERNSQISEIVELGINHEQQHQELLVYDIKYILGNQPTFPKYGDSFGTKAEKTIEEWLEVSEGIKQIGFAGDGFSYDNELGKHRVFLEPYSISKKPCDQC
;
A
#
# COMPACT_ATOMS: atom_id res chain seq x y z
N MET A 1 25.23 1.25 1.05
CA MET A 1 24.73 0.98 2.42
C MET A 1 25.18 1.99 3.48
N ALA A 2 26.39 2.58 3.41
CA ALA A 2 26.87 3.52 4.44
C ALA A 2 25.90 4.67 4.78
N TYR A 3 25.27 5.27 3.75
CA TYR A 3 24.25 6.32 3.95
C TYR A 3 23.02 5.83 4.73
N ARG A 4 22.44 4.68 4.34
CA ARG A 4 21.27 4.10 5.05
C ARG A 4 21.61 3.83 6.51
N ASN A 5 22.76 3.21 6.78
CA ASN A 5 23.18 2.90 8.15
C ASN A 5 23.35 4.18 8.99
N TYR A 6 23.96 5.22 8.42
CA TYR A 6 24.11 6.51 9.09
C TYR A 6 22.76 7.14 9.45
N VAL A 7 21.84 7.21 8.47
CA VAL A 7 20.50 7.78 8.69
C VAL A 7 19.71 6.96 9.70
N THR A 8 19.73 5.62 9.61
CA THR A 8 19.06 4.74 10.57
C THR A 8 19.55 5.00 12.00
N ASN A 9 20.86 5.05 12.23
CA ASN A 9 21.40 5.31 13.55
C ASN A 9 20.99 6.70 14.08
N ALA A 10 21.04 7.74 13.22
CA ALA A 10 20.64 9.08 13.61
C ALA A 10 19.13 9.17 13.95
N VAL A 11 18.26 8.47 13.21
CA VAL A 11 16.82 8.42 13.49
C VAL A 11 16.55 7.66 14.80
N LEU A 12 17.25 6.56 15.06
CA LEU A 12 17.14 5.83 16.33
C LEU A 12 17.55 6.70 17.52
N GLU A 13 18.69 7.38 17.44
CA GLU A 13 19.13 8.31 18.48
C GLU A 13 18.16 9.48 18.69
N LEU A 14 17.53 9.97 17.63
CA LEU A 14 16.51 11.02 17.70
C LEU A 14 15.26 10.53 18.45
N LEU A 15 14.79 9.33 18.11
CA LEU A 15 13.62 8.72 18.76
C LEU A 15 13.86 8.43 20.25
N GLU A 16 15.07 8.03 20.63
CA GLU A 16 15.44 7.85 22.04
C GLU A 16 15.45 9.17 22.82
N LYS A 17 15.94 10.27 22.21
CA LYS A 17 16.02 11.58 22.87
C LYS A 17 14.67 12.29 22.96
N GLU A 18 13.84 12.15 21.93
CA GLU A 18 12.59 12.90 21.76
C GLU A 18 11.34 12.00 21.89
N GLU A 19 11.41 10.95 22.73
CA GLU A 19 10.38 9.91 22.86
C GLU A 19 8.95 10.43 23.05
N ARG A 20 8.77 11.61 23.67
CA ARG A 20 7.46 12.21 23.96
C ARG A 20 6.98 13.23 22.92
N ASN A 21 7.73 13.42 21.84
CA ASN A 21 7.41 14.38 20.79
C ASN A 21 6.54 13.72 19.70
N SER A 22 5.22 13.91 19.79
CA SER A 22 4.28 13.31 18.85
C SER A 22 4.52 13.71 17.40
N GLN A 23 5.00 14.93 17.14
CA GLN A 23 5.27 15.39 15.77
C GLN A 23 6.40 14.59 15.11
N ILE A 24 7.42 14.20 15.88
CA ILE A 24 8.51 13.36 15.37
C ILE A 24 7.97 11.96 15.07
N SER A 25 7.17 11.39 15.96
CA SER A 25 6.56 10.07 15.74
C SER A 25 5.66 10.05 14.49
N GLU A 26 4.82 11.07 14.31
CA GLU A 26 3.94 11.21 13.13
C GLU A 26 4.74 11.32 11.82
N ILE A 27 5.82 12.10 11.80
CA ILE A 27 6.69 12.23 10.61
C ILE A 27 7.42 10.91 10.33
N VAL A 28 7.91 10.22 11.36
CA VAL A 28 8.57 8.92 11.20
C VAL A 28 7.59 7.88 10.67
N GLU A 29 6.35 7.85 11.17
CA GLU A 29 5.30 6.97 10.67
C GLU A 29 4.98 7.25 9.19
N LEU A 30 4.85 8.53 8.80
CA LEU A 30 4.72 8.91 7.39
C LEU A 30 5.92 8.44 6.55
N GLY A 31 7.14 8.61 7.06
CA GLY A 31 8.37 8.16 6.40
C GLY A 31 8.44 6.64 6.21
N ILE A 32 7.96 5.88 7.19
CA ILE A 32 7.84 4.40 7.10
C ILE A 32 6.86 4.02 5.99
N ASN A 33 5.69 4.66 5.94
CA ASN A 33 4.69 4.42 4.90
C ASN A 33 5.21 4.81 3.49
N HIS A 34 5.96 5.91 3.38
CA HIS A 34 6.64 6.30 2.15
C HIS A 34 7.70 5.29 1.69
N GLU A 35 8.51 4.74 2.60
CA GLU A 35 9.46 3.68 2.24
C GLU A 35 8.74 2.39 1.80
N GLN A 36 7.56 2.06 2.36
CA GLN A 36 6.75 0.94 1.88
C GLN A 36 6.26 1.16 0.44
N GLN A 37 5.86 2.39 0.08
CA GLN A 37 5.55 2.72 -1.32
C GLN A 37 6.77 2.55 -2.23
N HIS A 38 7.96 3.00 -1.79
CA HIS A 38 9.19 2.75 -2.53
C HIS A 38 9.56 1.26 -2.65
N GLN A 39 9.22 0.42 -1.67
CA GLN A 39 9.41 -1.02 -1.77
C GLN A 39 8.54 -1.63 -2.88
N GLU A 40 7.28 -1.20 -3.02
CA GLU A 40 6.43 -1.62 -4.13
C GLU A 40 7.00 -1.16 -5.49
N LEU A 41 7.40 0.11 -5.59
CA LEU A 41 8.03 0.65 -6.80
C LEU A 41 9.31 -0.09 -7.18
N LEU A 42 10.16 -0.41 -6.20
CA LEU A 42 11.39 -1.16 -6.42
C LEU A 42 11.11 -2.54 -7.03
N VAL A 43 10.02 -3.21 -6.62
CA VAL A 43 9.61 -4.49 -7.21
C VAL A 43 9.21 -4.32 -8.68
N TYR A 44 8.44 -3.27 -9.00
CA TYR A 44 8.06 -2.98 -10.40
C TYR A 44 9.27 -2.63 -11.26
N ASP A 45 10.18 -1.82 -10.74
CA ASP A 45 11.39 -1.42 -11.44
C ASP A 45 12.31 -2.60 -11.70
N ILE A 46 12.54 -3.47 -10.71
CA ILE A 46 13.31 -4.71 -10.88
C ILE A 46 12.65 -5.58 -11.96
N LYS A 47 11.33 -5.77 -11.89
CA LYS A 47 10.59 -6.56 -12.89
C LYS A 47 10.76 -5.99 -14.30
N TYR A 48 10.67 -4.67 -14.46
CA TYR A 48 10.84 -4.01 -15.74
C TYR A 48 12.28 -4.16 -16.26
N ILE A 49 13.29 -3.87 -15.43
CA ILE A 49 14.71 -3.95 -15.81
C ILE A 49 15.06 -5.36 -16.27
N LEU A 50 14.68 -6.38 -15.48
CA LEU A 50 14.99 -7.78 -15.78
C LEU A 50 14.13 -8.34 -16.93
N GLY A 51 12.88 -7.92 -17.04
CA GLY A 51 11.97 -8.32 -18.12
C GLY A 51 12.35 -7.79 -19.50
N ASN A 52 13.17 -6.73 -19.57
CA ASN A 52 13.72 -6.20 -20.82
C ASN A 52 15.10 -6.79 -21.19
N GLN A 53 15.65 -7.70 -20.38
CA GLN A 53 16.89 -8.38 -20.73
C GLN A 53 16.60 -9.61 -21.62
N PRO A 54 17.38 -9.87 -22.68
CA PRO A 54 17.17 -11.01 -23.58
C PRO A 54 17.21 -12.38 -22.88
N THR A 55 17.89 -12.44 -21.73
CA THR A 55 18.07 -13.67 -20.95
C THR A 55 16.93 -13.95 -19.98
N PHE A 56 15.96 -13.03 -19.83
CA PHE A 56 14.82 -13.12 -18.91
C PHE A 56 15.19 -13.72 -17.55
N PRO A 57 16.17 -13.13 -16.83
CA PRO A 57 16.67 -13.69 -15.59
C PRO A 57 15.55 -13.79 -14.55
N LYS A 58 15.46 -14.95 -13.90
CA LYS A 58 14.49 -15.19 -12.83
C LYS A 58 14.90 -14.44 -11.56
N TYR A 59 13.97 -13.69 -10.97
CA TYR A 59 14.14 -13.02 -9.69
C TYR A 59 13.31 -13.72 -8.60
N GLY A 60 13.99 -14.49 -7.74
CA GLY A 60 13.37 -15.22 -6.64
C GLY A 60 12.56 -16.45 -7.07
N ASP A 61 12.29 -17.34 -6.11
CA ASP A 61 11.53 -18.58 -6.31
C ASP A 61 10.23 -18.61 -5.49
N SER A 62 9.94 -17.55 -4.74
CA SER A 62 8.92 -17.52 -3.69
C SER A 62 7.55 -17.01 -4.13
N PHE A 63 7.41 -16.53 -5.35
CA PHE A 63 6.15 -15.97 -5.86
C PHE A 63 5.44 -16.99 -6.75
N GLY A 64 4.45 -17.66 -6.18
CA GLY A 64 3.48 -18.45 -6.94
C GLY A 64 2.12 -17.75 -6.91
N THR A 65 1.50 -17.60 -8.08
CA THR A 65 0.08 -17.21 -8.14
C THR A 65 -0.73 -18.39 -7.60
N LYS A 66 -1.60 -18.13 -6.61
CA LYS A 66 -2.60 -19.13 -6.23
C LYS A 66 -3.71 -19.05 -7.27
N ALA A 67 -4.05 -20.18 -7.87
CA ALA A 67 -5.21 -20.25 -8.73
C ALA A 67 -6.44 -19.84 -7.93
N GLU A 68 -7.13 -18.80 -8.38
CA GLU A 68 -8.39 -18.35 -7.81
C GLU A 68 -9.44 -19.42 -8.09
N LYS A 69 -9.95 -20.09 -7.04
CA LYS A 69 -10.93 -21.18 -7.17
C LYS A 69 -12.36 -20.71 -6.93
N THR A 70 -12.56 -19.40 -6.81
CA THR A 70 -13.84 -18.81 -6.44
C THR A 70 -14.77 -18.80 -7.65
N ILE A 71 -16.00 -19.28 -7.44
CA ILE A 71 -17.07 -19.22 -8.43
C ILE A 71 -17.39 -17.74 -8.69
N GLU A 72 -17.76 -17.40 -9.92
CA GLU A 72 -18.10 -16.03 -10.28
C GLU A 72 -19.30 -15.54 -9.47
N GLU A 73 -19.01 -14.70 -8.47
CA GLU A 73 -19.99 -14.12 -7.57
C GLU A 73 -19.90 -12.61 -7.62
N TRP A 74 -21.06 -11.97 -7.55
CA TRP A 74 -21.20 -10.52 -7.54
C TRP A 74 -21.55 -10.04 -6.13
N LEU A 75 -20.90 -8.96 -5.69
CA LEU A 75 -21.25 -8.22 -4.51
C LEU A 75 -22.24 -7.12 -4.90
N GLU A 76 -23.50 -7.34 -4.53
CA GLU A 76 -24.56 -6.36 -4.72
C GLU A 76 -24.45 -5.24 -3.68
N VAL A 77 -24.39 -4.00 -4.14
CA VAL A 77 -24.40 -2.80 -3.31
C VAL A 77 -25.73 -2.09 -3.51
N SER A 78 -26.53 -2.06 -2.44
CA SER A 78 -27.83 -1.38 -2.45
C SER A 78 -27.67 0.13 -2.60
N GLU A 79 -28.70 0.76 -3.18
CA GLU A 79 -28.80 2.21 -3.26
C GLU A 79 -28.73 2.88 -1.88
N GLY A 80 -28.35 4.15 -1.87
CA GLY A 80 -28.45 5.02 -0.71
C GLY A 80 -27.19 5.82 -0.41
N ILE A 81 -27.24 6.55 0.71
CA ILE A 81 -26.12 7.37 1.16
C ILE A 81 -25.10 6.50 1.89
N LYS A 82 -23.86 6.48 1.41
CA LYS A 82 -22.71 5.86 2.08
C LYS A 82 -21.75 6.93 2.59
N GLN A 83 -20.99 6.58 3.62
CA GLN A 83 -19.89 7.41 4.12
C GLN A 83 -18.57 6.81 3.66
N ILE A 84 -17.72 7.63 3.05
CA ILE A 84 -16.37 7.24 2.62
C ILE A 84 -15.35 8.24 3.17
N GLY A 85 -14.08 7.84 3.22
CA GLY A 85 -12.98 8.59 3.82
C GLY A 85 -12.64 8.09 5.22
N PHE A 86 -11.38 8.28 5.61
CA PHE A 86 -10.81 7.83 6.87
C PHE A 86 -11.38 8.62 8.06
N ALA A 87 -11.62 7.92 9.17
CA ALA A 87 -12.12 8.49 10.43
C ALA A 87 -11.71 7.67 11.67
N GLY A 88 -10.60 6.92 11.56
CA GLY A 88 -10.04 6.16 12.67
C GLY A 88 -8.90 6.90 13.37
N ASP A 89 -8.29 6.25 14.36
CA ASP A 89 -7.20 6.79 15.18
C ASP A 89 -5.80 6.34 14.72
N GLY A 90 -5.70 5.77 13.50
CA GLY A 90 -4.45 5.28 12.92
C GLY A 90 -3.91 6.17 11.79
N PHE A 91 -2.83 5.72 11.14
CA PHE A 91 -2.27 6.39 9.98
C PHE A 91 -3.22 6.36 8.78
N SER A 92 -3.32 7.48 8.08
CA SER A 92 -3.94 7.61 6.76
C SER A 92 -3.20 8.66 5.95
N TYR A 93 -3.14 8.51 4.63
CA TYR A 93 -2.67 9.60 3.77
C TYR A 93 -3.68 10.76 3.76
N ASP A 94 -3.20 11.96 3.41
CA ASP A 94 -4.02 13.17 3.34
C ASP A 94 -5.18 13.05 2.33
N ASN A 95 -4.96 12.32 1.23
CA ASN A 95 -5.96 12.04 0.22
C ASN A 95 -7.10 11.10 0.68
N GLU A 96 -6.92 10.39 1.80
CA GLU A 96 -7.94 9.53 2.39
C GLU A 96 -8.81 10.29 3.40
N LEU A 97 -8.38 11.48 3.84
CA LEU A 97 -9.11 12.31 4.78
C LEU A 97 -10.35 12.96 4.15
N GLY A 98 -11.13 13.63 4.98
CA GLY A 98 -12.33 14.34 4.54
C GLY A 98 -13.53 13.41 4.41
N LYS A 99 -13.84 12.69 5.49
CA LYS A 99 -15.02 11.82 5.55
C LYS A 99 -16.28 12.57 5.12
N HIS A 100 -16.93 12.08 4.08
CA HIS A 100 -18.10 12.74 3.49
C HIS A 100 -19.14 11.72 3.03
N ARG A 101 -20.34 12.24 2.74
CA ARG A 101 -21.49 11.46 2.29
C ARG A 101 -21.57 11.50 0.77
N VAL A 102 -21.72 10.34 0.17
CA VAL A 102 -21.99 10.16 -1.26
C VAL A 102 -23.23 9.30 -1.43
N PHE A 103 -24.07 9.67 -2.40
CA PHE A 103 -25.20 8.85 -2.81
C PHE A 103 -24.73 7.88 -3.89
N LEU A 104 -25.04 6.59 -3.72
CA LEU A 104 -24.75 5.55 -4.70
C LEU A 104 -26.07 5.00 -5.23
N GLU A 105 -26.16 4.90 -6.56
CA GLU A 105 -27.16 4.09 -7.24
C GLU A 105 -26.86 2.59 -7.02
N PRO A 106 -27.83 1.68 -7.22
CA PRO A 106 -27.57 0.26 -7.04
C PRO A 106 -26.60 -0.25 -8.11
N TYR A 107 -25.58 -0.99 -7.71
CA TYR A 107 -24.60 -1.61 -8.61
C TYR A 107 -24.06 -2.92 -8.04
N SER A 108 -23.40 -3.70 -8.90
CA SER A 108 -22.74 -4.94 -8.55
C SER A 108 -21.24 -4.86 -8.86
N ILE A 109 -20.36 -5.34 -7.97
CA ILE A 109 -18.92 -5.50 -8.23
C ILE A 109 -18.56 -6.98 -8.14
N SER A 110 -17.77 -7.48 -9.10
CA SER A 110 -17.28 -8.86 -9.07
C SER A 110 -16.42 -9.08 -7.82
N LYS A 111 -16.68 -10.17 -7.09
CA LYS A 111 -15.84 -10.57 -5.95
C LYS A 111 -14.47 -11.11 -6.36
N LYS A 112 -14.27 -11.35 -7.66
CA LYS A 112 -12.98 -11.73 -8.24
C LYS A 112 -12.44 -10.63 -9.15
N PRO A 113 -11.11 -10.37 -9.16
CA PRO A 113 -10.50 -9.62 -10.25
C PRO A 113 -10.67 -10.38 -11.57
N CYS A 114 -10.66 -9.68 -12.70
CA CYS A 114 -10.71 -10.34 -14.00
C CYS A 114 -9.45 -11.18 -14.20
N ASP A 115 -9.63 -12.45 -14.53
CA ASP A 115 -8.53 -13.30 -14.96
C ASP A 115 -8.01 -12.84 -16.33
N GLN A 116 -6.77 -13.21 -16.60
CA GLN A 116 -6.13 -12.96 -17.89
C GLN A 116 -6.82 -13.83 -18.95
N CYS A 117 -7.54 -13.21 -19.90
CA CYS A 117 -8.04 -13.87 -21.10
C CYS A 117 -6.90 -14.46 -21.95
#